data_AF-T2IMI7-F1
#
_entry.id   AF-T2IMI7-F1
#
_cell.length_a   1.000
_cell.length_b   1.000
_cell.length_c   1.000
_cell.angle_alpha   90.00
_cell.angle_beta   90.00
_cell.angle_gamma   90.00
#
_symmetry.space_group_name_H-M   'P 1'
#
loop_
_entity.id
_entity.type
_entity.pdbx_description
1 polymer ?
#
loop_
_entity_poly.entity_id
_entity_poly.type
_entity_poly.pdbx_seq_one_letter_code
_entity_poly.pdbx_strand_id
1 'polypeptide(L)'
;MNKPKYFILNTRESAREAKSLPSEIKANLTPEELIWLESGNFIELESFSPRSLLKIITRGITLSAVDNGNDLFIPLEDNSSLAATGIYLYGIDSFG
;
A
#
# COMPACT_ATOMS: atom_id res chain seq x y z
N MET A 1 -22.26 10.91 5.64
CA MET A 1 -20.94 11.03 4.99
C MET A 1 -19.96 10.16 5.75
N ASN A 2 -19.38 9.14 5.11
CA ASN A 2 -18.34 8.30 5.72
C ASN A 2 -17.05 9.14 5.76
N LYS A 3 -16.50 9.40 6.96
CA LYS A 3 -15.21 10.06 7.07
C LYS A 3 -14.12 9.11 6.57
N PRO A 4 -13.14 9.59 5.77
CA PRO A 4 -12.00 8.77 5.40
C PRO A 4 -11.28 8.30 6.68
N LYS A 5 -10.85 7.03 6.70
CA LYS A 5 -10.17 6.40 7.85
C LYS A 5 -8.68 6.78 7.92
N TYR A 6 -8.27 7.80 7.18
CA TYR A 6 -6.91 8.26 7.01
C TYR A 6 -6.91 9.76 6.74
N PHE A 7 -5.82 10.42 7.08
CA PHE A 7 -5.65 11.87 6.90
C PHE A 7 -4.93 12.15 5.59
N ILE A 8 -5.50 13.09 4.82
CA ILE A 8 -4.88 13.63 3.62
C ILE A 8 -4.29 14.99 3.98
N LEU A 9 -2.99 15.14 3.81
CA LEU A 9 -2.30 16.40 3.86
C LEU A 9 -2.29 17.01 2.46
N ASN A 10 -2.39 18.33 2.37
CA ASN A 10 -2.22 19.07 1.12
C ASN A 10 -1.15 20.13 1.33
N THR A 11 0.00 19.97 0.69
CA THR A 11 1.13 20.91 0.82
C THR A 11 1.75 21.23 -0.54
N ARG A 12 2.38 22.41 -0.64
CA ARG A 12 3.07 22.81 -1.88
C ARG A 12 4.35 22.02 -2.09
N GLU A 13 4.95 21.57 -0.99
CA GLU A 13 6.14 20.74 -0.92
C GLU A 13 5.84 19.37 -1.53
N SER A 14 4.76 18.71 -1.10
CA SER A 14 4.28 17.45 -1.69
C SER A 14 3.98 17.59 -3.19
N ALA A 15 3.39 18.71 -3.62
CA ALA A 15 3.13 18.95 -5.06
C ALA A 15 4.43 19.03 -5.88
N ARG A 16 5.49 19.63 -5.31
CA ARG A 16 6.81 19.73 -5.96
C ARG A 16 7.49 18.37 -6.02
N GLU A 17 7.44 17.61 -4.92
CA GLU A 17 8.01 16.27 -4.84
C GLU A 17 7.33 15.31 -5.83
N ALA A 18 5.99 15.35 -5.92
CA ALA A 18 5.22 14.58 -6.89
C ALA A 18 5.65 14.85 -8.34
N LYS A 19 5.91 16.12 -8.69
CA LYS A 19 6.40 16.49 -10.02
C LYS A 19 7.82 15.97 -10.28
N SER A 20 8.65 15.83 -9.24
CA SER A 20 10.01 15.28 -9.34
C SER A 20 10.10 13.75 -9.26
N LEU A 21 8.98 13.04 -9.16
CA LEU A 21 9.01 11.58 -9.15
C LEU A 21 9.70 11.02 -10.42
N PRO A 22 10.53 9.96 -10.29
CA PRO A 22 11.12 9.27 -11.43
C PRO A 22 10.07 8.80 -12.45
N SER A 23 10.44 8.77 -13.72
CA SER A 23 9.56 8.35 -14.82
C SER A 23 9.02 6.95 -14.64
N GLU A 24 9.81 6.05 -14.07
CA GLU A 24 9.45 4.66 -13.80
C GLU A 24 8.32 4.58 -12.77
N ILE A 25 8.33 5.47 -11.76
CA ILE A 25 7.25 5.54 -10.77
C ILE A 25 5.99 6.11 -11.41
N LYS A 26 6.13 7.20 -12.18
CA LYS A 26 4.99 7.82 -12.87
C LYS A 26 4.31 6.88 -13.87
N ALA A 27 5.07 5.99 -14.52
CA ALA A 27 4.54 5.00 -15.45
C ALA A 27 3.64 3.94 -14.76
N ASN A 28 3.78 3.75 -13.45
CA ASN A 28 2.99 2.81 -12.65
C ASN A 28 1.76 3.46 -12.00
N LEU A 29 1.51 4.75 -12.24
CA LEU A 29 0.39 5.49 -11.67
C LEU A 29 -0.68 5.76 -12.73
N THR A 30 -1.95 5.76 -12.33
CA THR A 30 -3.01 6.21 -13.23
C THR A 30 -2.95 7.73 -13.44
N PRO A 31 -3.54 8.27 -14.52
CA PRO A 31 -3.62 9.71 -14.73
C PRO A 31 -4.28 10.44 -13.55
N GLU A 32 -5.30 9.84 -12.94
CA GLU A 32 -6.01 10.43 -11.80
C GLU A 32 -5.13 10.49 -10.55
N GLU A 33 -4.33 9.45 -10.31
CA GLU A 33 -3.38 9.40 -9.19
C GLU A 33 -2.26 10.43 -9.36
N LEU A 34 -1.74 10.59 -10.58
CA LEU A 34 -0.76 11.64 -10.89
C LEU A 34 -1.31 13.03 -10.64
N ILE A 35 -2.52 13.33 -11.15
CA ILE A 35 -3.18 14.62 -10.91
C ILE A 35 -3.39 14.86 -9.40
N TRP A 36 -3.80 13.81 -8.68
CA TRP A 36 -4.02 13.89 -7.24
C TRP A 36 -2.73 14.22 -6.48
N LEU A 37 -1.62 13.55 -6.80
CA LEU A 37 -0.31 13.81 -6.20
C LEU A 37 0.24 15.20 -6.57
N GLU A 38 0.16 15.58 -7.84
CA GLU A 38 0.68 16.87 -8.33
C GLU A 38 -0.13 18.08 -7.84
N SER A 39 -1.36 17.86 -7.35
CA SER A 39 -2.15 18.86 -6.62
C SER A 39 -1.70 19.05 -5.16
N GLY A 40 -0.70 18.28 -4.73
CA GLY A 40 -0.09 18.38 -3.41
C GLY A 40 -0.68 17.47 -2.35
N ASN A 41 -1.56 16.54 -2.74
CA ASN A 41 -2.15 15.61 -1.80
C ASN A 41 -1.17 14.49 -1.44
N PHE A 42 -1.14 14.14 -0.15
CA PHE A 42 -0.39 13.02 0.37
C PHE A 42 -1.15 12.39 1.54
N ILE A 43 -0.98 11.09 1.77
CA ILE A 43 -1.62 10.40 2.90
C ILE A 43 -0.63 10.28 4.05
N GLU A 44 -0.99 10.81 5.23
CA GLU A 44 -0.19 10.66 6.44
C GLU A 44 -0.29 9.21 6.95
N LEU A 45 0.83 8.49 7.03
CA LEU A 45 0.83 7.06 7.37
C LEU A 45 0.45 6.81 8.84
N GLU A 46 0.78 7.77 9.69
CA GLU A 46 0.47 7.83 11.12
C GLU A 46 -1.04 7.90 11.38
N SER A 47 -1.82 8.25 10.36
CA SER A 47 -3.28 8.21 10.41
C SER A 47 -3.86 6.80 10.35
N PHE A 48 -3.09 5.81 9.88
CA PHE A 48 -3.53 4.43 9.81
C PHE A 48 -3.30 3.69 11.13
N SER A 49 -4.21 2.78 11.47
CA SER A 49 -3.91 1.79 12.51
C SER A 49 -2.74 0.89 12.06
N PRO A 50 -1.88 0.41 12.97
CA PRO A 50 -0.79 -0.51 12.63
C PRO A 50 -1.27 -1.74 11.83
N ARG A 51 -2.45 -2.27 12.18
CA ARG A 51 -3.06 -3.39 11.46
C ARG A 51 -3.46 -3.04 10.03
N SER A 52 -3.89 -1.82 9.77
CA SER A 52 -4.20 -1.34 8.42
C SER A 52 -2.93 -1.19 7.60
N LEU A 53 -1.89 -0.61 8.18
CA LEU A 53 -0.61 -0.42 7.50
C LEU A 53 0.03 -1.76 7.13
N LEU A 54 0.05 -2.73 8.04
CA LEU A 54 0.52 -4.10 7.77
C LEU A 54 -0.23 -4.72 6.58
N LYS A 55 -1.57 -4.61 6.55
CA LYS A 55 -2.37 -5.13 5.43
C LYS A 55 -2.01 -4.48 4.09
N ILE A 56 -1.82 -3.15 4.07
CA ILE A 56 -1.45 -2.40 2.86
C ILE A 56 -0.07 -2.87 2.36
N ILE A 57 0.92 -2.96 3.26
CA ILE A 57 2.28 -3.37 2.92
C ILE A 57 2.30 -4.82 2.43
N THR A 58 1.66 -5.77 3.15
CA THR A 58 1.62 -7.17 2.72
C THR A 58 1.01 -7.30 1.33
N ARG A 59 -0.09 -6.58 1.05
CA ARG A 59 -0.70 -6.58 -0.27
C ARG A 59 0.24 -6.01 -1.34
N GLY A 60 0.94 -4.91 -1.05
CA GLY A 60 1.93 -4.33 -1.95
C GLY A 60 3.03 -5.33 -2.30
N ILE A 61 3.62 -5.99 -1.29
CA ILE A 61 4.65 -7.02 -1.47
C ILE A 61 4.13 -8.17 -2.35
N THR A 62 2.93 -8.67 -2.07
CA THR A 62 2.33 -9.76 -2.87
C THR A 62 2.15 -9.35 -4.33
N LEU A 63 1.67 -8.13 -4.61
CA LEU A 63 1.47 -7.65 -5.98
C LEU A 63 2.80 -7.44 -6.71
N SER A 64 3.83 -6.92 -6.03
CA SER A 64 5.17 -6.72 -6.62
C SER A 64 5.93 -8.03 -6.85
N ALA A 65 5.70 -9.06 -6.04
CA ALA A 65 6.32 -10.37 -6.21
C ALA A 65 5.80 -11.09 -7.47
N VAL A 66 4.52 -10.92 -7.81
CA VAL A 66 3.89 -11.54 -8.99
C VAL A 66 4.52 -11.05 -10.31
N ASP A 67 5.07 -9.84 -10.35
CA ASP A 67 5.72 -9.28 -11.54
C ASP A 67 7.14 -9.83 -11.79
N ASN A 68 7.80 -10.41 -10.77
CA ASN A 68 9.19 -10.89 -10.85
C ASN A 68 9.35 -12.38 -11.20
N GLY A 69 8.26 -13.06 -11.61
CA GLY A 69 8.33 -14.41 -12.19
C GLY A 69 8.85 -15.50 -11.26
N ASN A 70 9.00 -15.24 -9.96
CA ASN A 70 9.32 -16.24 -8.95
C ASN A 70 8.06 -16.57 -8.15
N ASP A 71 7.52 -17.75 -8.40
CA ASP A 71 6.39 -18.40 -7.73
C ASP A 71 6.30 -18.07 -6.23
N LEU A 72 5.29 -17.28 -5.85
CA LEU A 72 4.78 -17.28 -4.48
C LEU A 72 3.47 -18.09 -4.44
N PHE A 73 3.61 -19.42 -4.31
CA PHE A 73 2.48 -20.30 -4.05
C PHE A 73 2.04 -20.21 -2.59
N ILE A 74 0.80 -19.74 -2.36
CA ILE A 74 0.09 -19.85 -1.07
C ILE A 74 -1.05 -20.87 -1.19
N PRO A 75 -0.88 -22.13 -0.75
CA PRO A 75 -1.99 -23.06 -0.67
C PRO A 75 -2.85 -22.75 0.57
N LEU A 76 -4.14 -22.52 0.35
CA LEU A 76 -5.16 -22.38 1.38
C LEU A 76 -5.84 -23.74 1.59
N GLU A 77 -5.48 -24.47 2.64
CA GLU A 77 -6.39 -25.45 3.25
C GLU A 77 -6.75 -24.95 4.64
N ASP A 78 -8.01 -24.57 4.80
CA ASP A 78 -8.56 -24.32 6.12
C ASP A 78 -9.97 -24.87 6.15
N ASN A 79 -10.14 -26.04 6.78
CA ASN A 79 -11.49 -26.47 7.15
C ASN A 79 -11.93 -25.78 8.46
N SER A 80 -11.73 -24.47 8.53
CA SER A 80 -12.66 -23.50 9.13
C SER A 80 -12.39 -22.05 8.70
N SER A 81 -12.52 -21.78 7.40
CA SER A 81 -12.93 -20.47 6.83
C SER A 81 -12.00 -19.25 6.95
N LEU A 82 -10.68 -19.45 7.02
CA LEU A 82 -9.65 -18.48 6.56
C LEU A 82 -9.35 -18.61 5.05
N ALA A 83 -10.16 -19.33 4.28
CA ALA A 83 -9.91 -19.69 2.88
C ALA A 83 -10.11 -18.57 1.83
N ALA A 84 -10.03 -17.29 2.19
CA ALA A 84 -10.01 -16.22 1.20
C ALA A 84 -8.98 -15.16 1.57
N THR A 85 -7.84 -15.21 0.88
CA THR A 85 -6.67 -14.31 0.95
C THR A 85 -5.66 -14.67 2.04
N GLY A 86 -4.73 -15.54 1.65
CA GLY A 86 -3.55 -15.91 2.44
C GLY A 86 -2.64 -14.72 2.73
N ILE A 87 -2.88 -14.12 3.89
CA ILE A 87 -1.96 -13.18 4.53
C ILE A 87 -0.91 -14.04 5.23
N TYR A 88 0.28 -14.16 4.61
CA TYR A 88 1.44 -14.62 5.35
C TYR A 88 1.79 -13.59 6.41
N LEU A 89 1.50 -13.95 7.66
CA LEU A 89 2.03 -13.33 8.85
C LEU A 89 3.55 -13.53 8.83
N TYR A 90 4.28 -12.51 8.38
CA TYR A 90 5.67 -12.36 8.81
C TYR A 90 5.65 -12.31 10.34
N GLY A 91 6.37 -13.23 10.98
CA GLY A 91 6.64 -13.16 12.41
C GLY A 91 7.36 -11.85 12.69
N ILE A 92 6.61 -10.85 13.14
CA ILE A 92 7.18 -9.75 13.90
C ILE A 92 7.61 -10.43 15.19
N ASP A 93 8.88 -10.82 15.27
CA ASP A 93 9.48 -11.13 16.56
C ASP A 93 9.19 -9.92 17.44
N SER A 94 8.37 -10.12 18.46
CA SER A 94 8.06 -9.09 19.43
C SER A 94 9.41 -8.63 19.99
N PHE A 95 9.73 -7.34 19.88
CA PHE A 95 10.86 -6.77 20.61
C PHE A 95 10.54 -6.88 22.10
N GLY A 96 10.89 -8.03 22.69
CA GLY A 96 11.00 -8.26 24.12
C GLY A 96 12.35 -7.83 24.62
#